data_AF-A0AAE3VZC6-F1
#
_entry.id   AF-A0AAE3VZC6-F1
#
_cell.length_a   1.000
_cell.length_b   1.000
_cell.length_c   1.000
_cell.angle_alpha   90.00
_cell.angle_beta   90.00
_cell.angle_gamma   90.00
#
_symmetry.space_group_name_H-M   'P 1'
#
loop_
_entity.id
_entity.type
_entity.pdbx_description
1 polymer ?
#
loop_
_entity_poly.entity_id
_entity_poly.type
_entity_poly.pdbx_seq_one_letter_code
_entity_poly.pdbx_strand_id
1 'polypeptide(L)'
;MRKFVLAGLLAALLLAGVVSSFASSAPDGLDSASTRGCTTNADGEITGGTCMAQGAKEHELADSPLADYGVAGIDNAYLSTGLSGVAGVLLVFAVTGGVFWLLRRTRR
;
A
#
# COMPACT_ATOMS: atom_id res chain seq x y z
N MET A 1 27.60 -10.52 1.29
CA MET A 1 26.48 -9.77 1.89
C MET A 1 26.06 -8.53 1.10
N ARG A 2 26.95 -7.60 0.74
CA ARG A 2 26.55 -6.35 0.04
C ARG A 2 25.76 -6.56 -1.27
N LYS A 3 26.18 -7.53 -2.10
CA LYS A 3 25.48 -7.89 -3.36
C LYS A 3 24.07 -8.43 -3.12
N PHE A 4 23.88 -9.22 -2.07
CA PHE A 4 22.57 -9.78 -1.70
C PHE A 4 21.58 -8.69 -1.27
N VAL A 5 22.03 -7.75 -0.43
CA VAL A 5 21.20 -6.62 0.02
C VAL A 5 20.80 -5.72 -1.17
N LEU A 6 21.75 -5.42 -2.07
CA LEU A 6 21.45 -4.63 -3.27
C LEU A 6 20.48 -5.35 -4.21
N ALA A 7 20.68 -6.64 -4.44
CA ALA A 7 19.78 -7.43 -5.28
C ALA A 7 18.37 -7.52 -4.68
N GLY A 8 18.26 -7.76 -3.37
CA GLY A 8 16.98 -7.80 -2.66
C GLY A 8 16.26 -6.45 -2.68
N LEU A 9 16.99 -5.34 -2.47
CA LEU A 9 16.42 -4.00 -2.56
C LEU A 9 15.92 -3.69 -3.97
N LEU A 10 16.69 -4.04 -5.00
CA LEU A 10 16.29 -3.84 -6.39
C LEU A 10 15.05 -4.67 -6.75
N ALA A 11 14.98 -5.93 -6.30
CA ALA A 11 13.80 -6.77 -6.47
C ALA A 11 12.57 -6.18 -5.76
N ALA A 12 12.72 -5.68 -4.53
CA ALA A 12 11.65 -5.02 -3.79
C ALA A 12 11.13 -3.76 -4.50
N LEU A 13 12.04 -2.92 -5.03
CA LEU A 13 11.68 -1.72 -5.78
C LEU A 13 10.94 -2.04 -7.08
N LEU A 14 11.37 -3.08 -7.81
CA LEU A 14 10.66 -3.54 -9.01
C LEU A 14 9.26 -4.07 -8.70
N LEU A 15 9.12 -4.84 -7.63
CA LEU A 15 7.83 -5.35 -7.20
C LEU A 15 6.89 -4.21 -6.78
N ALA A 16 7.39 -3.27 -5.97
CA ALA A 16 6.60 -2.16 -5.46
C ALA A 16 6.23 -1.13 -6.53
N GLY A 17 7.16 -0.79 -7.42
CA GLY A 17 6.97 0.28 -8.41
C GLY A 17 6.34 -0.18 -9.73
N VAL A 18 6.52 -1.44 -10.12
CA VAL A 18 6.10 -1.94 -11.45
C VAL A 18 5.08 -3.06 -11.33
N VAL A 19 5.38 -4.09 -10.55
CA VAL A 19 4.52 -5.29 -10.52
C VAL A 19 3.20 -5.03 -9.78
N SER A 20 3.21 -4.17 -8.75
CA SER A 20 2.00 -3.80 -7.99
C SER A 20 0.92 -3.16 -8.86
N SER A 21 1.31 -2.40 -9.89
CA SER A 21 0.41 -1.78 -10.87
C SER A 21 -0.42 -2.78 -11.68
N PHE A 22 -0.04 -4.06 -11.68
CA PHE A 22 -0.76 -5.17 -12.30
C PHE A 22 -1.56 -5.99 -11.29
N ALA A 23 -1.76 -5.48 -10.07
CA ALA A 23 -2.60 -6.12 -9.08
C ALA A 23 -4.05 -6.24 -9.57
N SER A 24 -4.72 -7.30 -9.12
CA SER A 24 -6.11 -7.59 -9.49
C SER A 24 -7.04 -6.48 -9.01
N SER A 25 -7.98 -6.09 -9.87
CA SER A 25 -9.07 -5.15 -9.54
C SER A 25 -10.28 -5.84 -8.88
N ALA A 26 -10.25 -7.17 -8.73
CA ALA A 26 -11.31 -7.91 -8.04
C ALA A 26 -11.29 -7.60 -6.53
N PRO A 27 -12.46 -7.62 -5.84
CA PRO A 27 -12.52 -7.38 -4.41
C PRO A 27 -11.65 -8.38 -3.68
N ASP A 28 -10.87 -7.89 -2.71
CA ASP A 28 -10.02 -8.74 -1.92
C ASP A 28 -10.86 -9.60 -0.94
N GLY A 29 -10.18 -10.42 -0.15
CA GLY A 29 -10.88 -11.27 0.82
C GLY A 29 -11.62 -10.48 1.89
N LEU A 30 -11.11 -9.30 2.26
CA LEU A 30 -11.71 -8.46 3.27
C LEU A 30 -12.97 -7.77 2.73
N ASP A 31 -12.90 -7.17 1.54
CA ASP A 31 -14.03 -6.53 0.87
C ASP A 31 -15.13 -7.53 0.55
N SER A 32 -14.75 -8.72 0.08
CA SER A 32 -15.72 -9.80 -0.18
C SER A 32 -16.43 -10.28 1.09
N ALA A 33 -15.73 -10.27 2.23
CA ALA A 33 -16.30 -10.66 3.52
C ALA A 33 -17.14 -9.53 4.13
N SER A 34 -16.71 -8.28 4.00
CA SER A 34 -17.33 -7.09 4.60
C SER A 34 -18.64 -6.70 3.92
N THR A 35 -18.75 -6.96 2.61
CA THR A 35 -19.93 -6.68 1.78
C THR A 35 -20.96 -7.82 1.78
N ARG A 36 -20.69 -8.95 2.43
CA ARG A 36 -21.67 -10.05 2.54
C ARG A 36 -22.95 -9.57 3.21
N GLY A 37 -24.08 -9.76 2.52
CA GLY A 37 -25.40 -9.33 2.98
C GLY A 37 -25.82 -7.95 2.49
N CYS A 38 -24.94 -7.22 1.79
CA CYS A 38 -25.26 -6.03 1.04
C CYS A 38 -25.51 -6.35 -0.44
N THR A 39 -26.32 -5.51 -1.09
CA THR A 39 -26.46 -5.47 -2.54
C THR A 39 -25.61 -4.33 -3.09
N THR A 40 -24.67 -4.64 -3.98
CA THR A 40 -23.83 -3.64 -4.65
C THR A 40 -24.29 -3.40 -6.08
N ASN A 41 -24.10 -2.19 -6.59
CA ASN A 41 -24.29 -1.88 -8.02
C ASN A 41 -23.09 -2.37 -8.86
N ALA A 42 -23.10 -2.08 -10.16
CA ALA A 42 -21.99 -2.41 -11.07
C ALA A 42 -20.68 -1.69 -10.70
N ASP A 43 -20.77 -0.58 -9.97
CA ASP A 43 -19.65 0.25 -9.53
C ASP A 43 -19.14 -0.12 -8.13
N GLY A 44 -19.73 -1.14 -7.48
CA GLY A 44 -19.31 -1.62 -6.16
C GLY A 44 -19.91 -0.86 -4.98
N GLU A 45 -20.77 0.13 -5.20
CA GLU A 45 -21.43 0.90 -4.16
C GLU A 45 -22.61 0.14 -3.55
N ILE A 46 -22.76 0.25 -2.23
CA ILE A 46 -23.81 -0.41 -1.46
C ILE A 46 -25.15 0.31 -1.72
N THR A 47 -26.09 -0.39 -2.36
CA THR A 47 -27.44 0.12 -2.68
C THR A 47 -28.52 -0.39 -1.74
N GLY A 48 -28.22 -1.37 -0.90
CA GLY A 48 -29.17 -1.97 0.03
C GLY A 48 -28.61 -3.14 0.85
N GLY A 49 -29.43 -3.70 1.72
CA GLY A 49 -29.08 -4.82 2.60
C GLY A 49 -28.49 -4.40 3.95
N THR A 50 -27.90 -5.35 4.68
CA THR A 50 -27.23 -5.13 5.97
C THR A 50 -25.90 -5.87 5.97
N CYS A 51 -24.78 -5.14 6.03
CA CYS A 51 -23.43 -5.72 6.08
C CYS A 51 -22.46 -4.85 6.87
N MET A 52 -21.27 -5.37 7.15
CA MET A 52 -20.23 -4.70 7.93
C MET A 52 -19.71 -3.43 7.25
N ALA A 53 -19.64 -3.43 5.92
CA ALA A 53 -19.13 -2.31 5.13
C ALA A 53 -19.95 -1.02 5.29
N GLN A 54 -21.21 -1.07 5.74
CA GLN A 54 -22.01 0.14 6.01
C GLN A 54 -21.46 1.01 7.14
N GLY A 55 -20.71 0.40 8.05
CA GLY A 55 -20.03 1.12 9.13
C GLY A 55 -18.68 1.70 8.73
N ALA A 56 -18.26 1.55 7.46
CA ALA A 56 -17.02 2.14 6.98
C ALA A 56 -17.08 3.66 7.14
N LYS A 57 -15.98 4.22 7.64
CA LYS A 57 -15.81 5.65 7.82
C LYS A 57 -14.52 6.06 7.15
N GLU A 58 -14.51 7.29 6.68
CA GLU A 58 -13.30 7.92 6.19
C GLU A 58 -12.26 7.98 7.32
N HIS A 59 -11.02 7.60 7.03
CA HIS A 59 -9.95 7.64 8.02
C HIS A 59 -9.37 9.06 8.12
N GLU A 60 -8.84 9.45 9.29
CA GLU A 60 -8.33 10.82 9.52
C GLU A 60 -7.17 11.23 8.60
N LEU A 61 -6.53 10.26 7.95
CA LEU A 61 -5.46 10.47 6.97
C LEU A 61 -5.97 10.42 5.52
N ALA A 62 -7.27 10.57 5.28
CA ALA A 62 -7.83 10.54 3.93
C ALA A 62 -7.32 11.68 3.05
N ASP A 63 -7.06 12.83 3.66
CA ASP A 63 -6.47 13.99 2.98
C ASP A 63 -4.93 13.92 2.93
N SER A 64 -4.32 12.81 3.33
CA SER A 64 -2.87 12.64 3.29
C SER A 64 -2.36 12.54 1.85
N PRO A 65 -1.16 13.07 1.54
CA PRO A 65 -0.57 12.94 0.22
C PRO A 65 -0.26 11.50 -0.20
N LEU A 66 -0.36 10.53 0.71
CA LEU A 66 -0.17 9.10 0.45
C LEU A 66 -1.45 8.26 0.70
N ALA A 67 -2.61 8.90 0.80
CA ALA A 67 -3.88 8.21 0.94
C ALA A 67 -4.15 7.33 -0.28
N ASP A 68 -4.90 6.25 -0.06
CA ASP A 68 -5.34 5.32 -1.10
C ASP A 68 -4.20 4.74 -1.96
N TYR A 69 -3.02 4.56 -1.33
CA TYR A 69 -1.80 4.13 -1.99
C TYR A 69 -1.35 5.05 -3.14
N GLY A 70 -1.80 6.30 -3.19
CA GLY A 70 -1.43 7.28 -4.21
C GLY A 70 -0.32 8.24 -3.77
N VAL A 71 -0.02 9.19 -4.64
CA VAL A 71 0.74 10.41 -4.38
C VAL A 71 -0.12 11.59 -4.84
N ALA A 72 -0.48 12.48 -3.93
CA ALA A 72 -1.29 13.65 -4.24
C ALA A 72 -0.64 14.52 -5.33
N GLY A 73 -1.42 14.94 -6.32
CA GLY A 73 -0.97 15.74 -7.46
C GLY A 73 -0.43 14.94 -8.65
N ILE A 74 -0.54 13.60 -8.64
CA ILE A 74 -0.20 12.74 -9.78
C ILE A 74 -1.46 12.05 -10.30
N ASP A 75 -1.94 12.49 -11.47
CA ASP A 75 -3.18 11.99 -12.09
C ASP A 75 -3.05 10.57 -12.67
N ASN A 76 -1.82 10.15 -13.00
CA ASN A 76 -1.58 8.81 -13.53
C ASN A 76 -1.54 7.80 -12.39
N ALA A 77 -2.62 7.04 -12.21
CA ALA A 77 -2.77 6.03 -11.16
C ALA A 77 -1.56 5.06 -11.09
N TYR A 78 -1.08 4.56 -12.23
CA TYR A 78 0.07 3.64 -12.27
C TYR A 78 1.35 4.27 -11.73
N LEU A 79 1.59 5.55 -12.07
CA LEU A 79 2.76 6.27 -11.62
C LEU A 79 2.64 6.66 -10.13
N SER A 80 1.44 7.05 -9.72
CA SER A 80 1.08 7.45 -8.37
C SER A 80 1.27 6.29 -7.39
N THR A 81 0.68 5.13 -7.68
CA THR A 81 0.82 3.90 -6.87
C THR A 81 2.24 3.35 -6.87
N GLY A 82 2.93 3.39 -8.02
CA GLY A 82 4.32 2.97 -8.08
C GLY A 82 5.25 3.82 -7.22
N LEU A 83 5.06 5.15 -7.22
CA LEU A 83 5.86 6.08 -6.44
C LEU A 83 5.60 5.95 -4.93
N SER A 84 4.34 5.79 -4.51
CA SER A 84 4.00 5.56 -3.11
C SER A 84 4.66 4.27 -2.59
N GLY A 85 4.61 3.19 -3.38
CA GLY A 85 5.25 1.92 -3.08
C GLY A 85 6.78 2.02 -2.95
N VAL A 86 7.44 2.69 -3.91
CA VAL A 86 8.89 2.93 -3.87
C VAL A 86 9.28 3.77 -2.64
N ALA A 87 8.52 4.83 -2.34
CA ALA A 87 8.75 5.66 -1.16
C ALA A 87 8.64 4.84 0.14
N GLY A 88 7.62 3.97 0.24
CA GLY A 88 7.46 3.06 1.38
C GLY A 88 8.65 2.11 1.56
N VAL A 89 9.12 1.47 0.48
CA VAL A 89 10.29 0.57 0.53
C VAL A 89 11.54 1.30 1.01
N LEU A 90 11.81 2.50 0.47
CA LEU A 90 12.97 3.30 0.86
C LEU A 90 12.89 3.76 2.31
N LEU A 91 11.71 4.16 2.78
CA LEU A 91 11.49 4.57 4.16
C LEU A 91 11.77 3.43 5.14
N VAL A 92 11.19 2.24 4.90
CA VAL A 92 11.42 1.07 5.77
C VAL A 92 12.89 0.66 5.76
N PHE A 93 13.54 0.68 4.59
CA PHE A 93 14.96 0.37 4.45
C PHE A 93 15.84 1.35 5.24
N ALA A 94 15.55 2.66 5.15
CA ALA A 94 16.28 3.70 5.86
C ALA A 94 16.10 3.58 7.38
N VAL A 95 14.87 3.41 7.86
CA VAL A 95 14.57 3.25 9.29
C VAL A 95 15.25 2.00 9.86
N THR A 96 15.01 0.84 9.23
CA THR A 96 15.57 -0.43 9.71
C THR A 96 17.09 -0.45 9.64
N GLY A 97 17.66 0.06 8.54
CA GLY A 97 19.11 0.20 8.37
C GLY A 97 19.71 1.18 9.40
N GLY A 98 19.03 2.28 9.68
CA GLY A 98 19.43 3.27 10.69
C GLY A 98 19.43 2.69 12.11
N VAL A 99 18.36 1.98 12.49
CA VAL A 99 18.27 1.28 13.78
C VAL A 99 19.38 0.24 13.91
N PHE A 100 19.59 -0.60 12.89
CA PHE A 100 20.67 -1.59 12.90
C PHE A 100 22.05 -0.95 13.04
N TRP A 101 22.30 0.17 12.35
CA TRP A 101 23.55 0.91 12.44
C TRP A 101 23.77 1.48 13.85
N LEU A 102 22.73 2.06 14.46
CA LEU A 102 22.78 2.59 15.82
C LEU A 102 23.10 1.49 16.85
N LEU A 103 22.41 0.35 16.76
CA LEU A 103 22.63 -0.81 17.65
C LEU A 103 24.02 -1.43 17.47
N ARG A 104 24.57 -1.42 16.26
CA ARG A 104 25.94 -1.87 16.01
C ARG A 104 26.96 -0.92 16.60
N ARG A 105 26.68 0.39 16.60
CA ARG A 105 27.57 1.41 17.16
C ARG A 105 27.63 1.34 18.68
N THR A 106 26.55 1.01 19.37
CA THR A 106 26.53 0.91 20.84
C THR A 106 27.19 -0.35 21.40
N ARG A 107 27.49 -1.36 20.56
CA ARG A 107 28.25 -2.56 20.95
C ARG A 107 29.76 -2.47 20.70
N ARG A 108 30.24 -1.36 20.12
CA ARG A 108 31.68 -1.07 20.00
C ARG A 108 32.07 -0.08 21.07
#